data_AF-A0A369QMH0-F1
#
_entry.id   AF-A0A369QMH0-F1
#
_cell.length_a   1.000
_cell.length_b   1.000
_cell.length_c   1.000
_cell.angle_alpha   90.00
_cell.angle_beta   90.00
_cell.angle_gamma   90.00
#
_symmetry.space_group_name_H-M   'P 1'
#
loop_
_entity.id
_entity.type
_entity.pdbx_description
1 polymer ?
#
loop_
_entity_poly.entity_id
_entity_poly.type
_entity_poly.pdbx_seq_one_letter_code
_entity_poly.pdbx_strand_id
1 'polypeptide(L)'
;MPEFSHLHCHTQYSLLDGAASIGGLMKKAQADGMKAVAMTDHGNMFGAFNFVAEANKYNVKPIVGCEFYLVQDRHQKVFTKEQRDNRYHQLLLAKDQDGYKNLSKLCSMSYIEGLYSKWPRIDKDILKNTPKA
;
A
#
# COMPACT_ATOMS: atom_id res chain seq x y z
N MET A 1 19.40 -11.67 18.65
CA MET A 1 18.01 -11.71 18.15
C MET A 1 18.06 -11.95 16.64
N PRO A 2 17.09 -12.67 16.05
CA PRO A 2 17.02 -12.82 14.60
C PRO A 2 16.82 -11.46 13.92
N GLU A 3 17.39 -11.29 12.74
CA GLU A 3 17.20 -10.10 11.94
C GLU A 3 15.79 -10.11 11.32
N PHE A 4 15.03 -9.05 11.51
CA PHE A 4 13.64 -8.95 11.05
C PHE A 4 13.33 -7.56 10.53
N SER A 5 12.40 -7.46 9.57
CA SER A 5 11.93 -6.22 8.99
C SER A 5 10.45 -6.37 8.61
N HIS A 6 9.61 -5.45 9.07
CA HIS A 6 8.18 -5.49 8.75
C HIS A 6 7.96 -5.11 7.29
N LEU A 7 7.33 -6.00 6.52
CA LEU A 7 6.98 -5.78 5.11
C LEU A 7 5.49 -5.50 4.87
N HIS A 8 4.67 -5.59 5.92
CA HIS A 8 3.26 -5.23 5.93
C HIS A 8 3.02 -4.38 7.18
N CYS A 9 2.86 -3.08 6.98
CA CYS A 9 2.64 -2.12 8.06
C CYS A 9 1.76 -0.97 7.58
N HIS A 10 0.79 -0.61 8.42
CA HIS A 10 -0.14 0.49 8.19
C HIS A 10 0.33 1.71 8.98
N THR A 11 0.44 2.84 8.30
CA THR A 11 0.73 4.13 8.92
C THR A 11 -0.56 4.89 9.20
N GLN A 12 -0.46 6.06 9.81
CA GLN A 12 -1.55 7.02 9.98
C GLN A 12 -2.29 7.40 8.68
N TYR A 13 -1.74 7.08 7.50
CA TYR A 13 -2.40 7.30 6.20
C TYR A 13 -3.36 6.17 5.80
N SER A 14 -3.41 5.07 6.55
CA SER A 14 -4.57 4.17 6.57
C SER A 14 -5.68 4.82 7.41
N LEU A 15 -6.31 5.89 6.90
CA LEU A 15 -7.09 6.89 7.63
C LEU A 15 -8.18 6.37 8.59
N LEU A 16 -8.66 5.14 8.42
CA LEU A 16 -9.73 4.55 9.24
C LEU A 16 -9.25 3.50 10.26
N ASP A 17 -7.96 3.14 10.25
CA ASP A 17 -7.43 2.01 11.03
C ASP A 17 -5.98 2.22 11.51
N GLY A 18 -5.14 2.82 10.68
CA GLY A 18 -3.72 3.01 10.99
C GLY A 18 -3.48 4.00 12.12
N ALA A 19 -2.85 3.53 13.20
CA ALA A 19 -2.49 4.35 14.36
C ALA A 19 -0.99 4.73 14.41
N ALA A 20 -0.14 4.10 13.59
CA ALA A 20 1.30 4.32 13.64
C ALA A 20 1.68 5.60 12.90
N SER A 21 2.13 6.62 13.64
CA SER A 21 2.76 7.80 13.01
C SER A 21 4.07 7.39 12.35
N ILE A 22 4.37 7.99 11.20
CA ILE A 22 5.59 7.66 10.43
C ILE A 22 6.84 7.88 11.28
N GLY A 23 6.96 9.03 11.97
CA GLY A 23 8.11 9.31 12.84
C GLY A 23 8.23 8.34 14.01
N GLY A 24 7.10 7.95 14.62
CA GLY A 24 7.08 6.95 15.69
C GLY A 24 7.53 5.56 15.21
N LEU A 25 7.03 5.15 14.03
CA LEU A 25 7.41 3.90 13.37
C LEU A 25 8.92 3.86 13.07
N MET A 26 9.48 4.93 12.49
CA MET A 26 10.92 5.00 12.17
C MET A 26 11.80 5.00 13.42
N LYS A 27 11.42 5.76 14.44
CA LYS A 27 12.11 5.77 15.73
C LYS A 27 12.14 4.38 16.38
N LYS A 28 11.02 3.65 16.32
CA LYS A 28 10.93 2.29 16.86
C LYS A 28 11.76 1.30 16.03
N ALA A 29 11.69 1.36 14.70
CA ALA A 29 12.49 0.52 13.82
C ALA A 29 14.00 0.68 14.05
N GLN A 30 14.47 1.93 14.21
CA GLN A 30 15.86 2.21 14.54
C GLN A 30 16.25 1.64 15.91
N ALA A 31 15.40 1.86 16.94
CA ALA A 31 15.67 1.37 18.29
C ALA A 31 15.73 -0.17 18.37
N ASP A 32 14.96 -0.86 17.53
CA ASP A 32 14.94 -2.32 17.44
C ASP A 32 16.03 -2.88 16.51
N GLY A 33 16.84 -2.02 15.87
CA GLY A 33 17.89 -2.44 14.94
C GLY A 33 17.37 -3.01 13.62
N MET A 34 16.14 -2.67 13.22
CA MET A 34 15.57 -3.11 11.94
C MET A 34 16.24 -2.39 10.78
N LYS A 35 16.75 -3.14 9.81
CA LYS A 35 17.41 -2.55 8.62
C LYS A 35 16.42 -1.89 7.66
N ALA A 36 15.18 -2.37 7.62
CA ALA A 36 14.15 -1.87 6.72
C ALA A 36 12.75 -1.93 7.35
N VAL A 37 11.85 -1.09 6.85
CA VAL A 37 10.41 -1.17 7.12
C VAL A 37 9.64 -0.79 5.86
N ALA A 38 8.52 -1.48 5.62
CA ALA A 38 7.61 -1.15 4.53
C ALA A 38 6.43 -0.28 4.98
N MET A 39 5.98 0.62 4.09
CA MET A 39 4.69 1.28 4.18
C MET A 39 3.72 0.60 3.21
N THR A 40 2.61 0.06 3.73
CA THR A 40 1.63 -0.67 2.92
C THR A 40 0.22 -0.27 3.32
N ASP A 41 -0.08 1.03 3.18
CA ASP A 41 -1.36 1.59 3.57
C ASP A 41 -2.52 1.08 2.72
N HIS A 42 -3.72 1.13 3.30
CA HIS A 42 -4.95 0.64 2.68
C HIS A 42 -5.34 1.46 1.44
N GLY A 43 -5.15 0.86 0.26
CA GLY A 43 -5.62 1.37 -1.02
C GLY A 43 -5.05 2.73 -1.44
N ASN A 44 -4.00 3.23 -0.76
CA ASN A 44 -3.43 4.54 -1.01
C ASN A 44 -1.92 4.58 -0.77
N MET A 45 -1.27 5.61 -1.30
CA MET A 45 0.16 5.90 -1.13
C MET A 45 0.41 7.32 -0.61
N PHE A 46 -0.55 7.90 0.12
CA PHE A 46 -0.50 9.32 0.53
C PHE A 46 0.72 9.67 1.38
N GLY A 47 1.15 8.72 2.23
CA GLY A 47 2.30 8.88 3.11
C GLY A 47 3.66 8.71 2.42
N ALA A 48 3.74 8.28 1.16
CA ALA A 48 4.98 7.77 0.57
C ALA A 48 6.15 8.76 0.63
N PHE A 49 5.92 10.03 0.28
CA PHE A 49 6.97 11.04 0.29
C PHE A 49 7.49 11.31 1.72
N ASN A 50 6.58 11.49 2.67
CA ASN A 50 6.92 11.69 4.07
C ASN A 50 7.62 10.46 4.67
N PHE A 51 7.15 9.25 4.33
CA PHE A 51 7.72 7.99 4.79
C PHE A 51 9.19 7.84 4.38
N VAL A 52 9.50 8.08 3.10
CA VAL A 52 10.88 8.02 2.61
C VAL A 52 11.75 9.10 3.26
N ALA A 53 11.24 10.33 3.40
CA ALA A 53 11.97 11.42 4.02
C ALA A 53 12.31 11.13 5.49
N GLU A 54 11.38 10.59 6.27
CA GLU A 54 11.61 10.21 7.66
C GLU A 54 12.55 9.00 7.77
N ALA A 55 12.38 7.97 6.96
CA ALA A 55 13.25 6.79 6.98
C ALA A 55 14.74 7.15 6.83
N ASN A 56 15.03 8.10 5.93
CA ASN A 56 16.38 8.61 5.71
C ASN A 56 16.97 9.30 6.95
N LYS A 57 16.16 10.02 7.74
CA LYS A 57 16.62 10.66 8.99
C LYS A 57 17.02 9.64 10.06
N TYR A 58 16.36 8.49 10.07
CA TYR A 58 16.59 7.42 11.05
C TYR A 58 17.53 6.32 10.53
N ASN A 59 18.10 6.47 9.33
CA ASN A 59 18.96 5.47 8.69
C ASN A 59 18.31 4.07 8.60
N VAL A 60 17.00 4.04 8.31
CA VAL A 60 16.22 2.83 8.05
C VAL A 60 15.90 2.78 6.57
N LYS A 61 16.07 1.63 5.90
CA LYS A 61 15.72 1.50 4.48
C LYS A 61 14.20 1.54 4.30
N PRO A 62 13.63 2.52 3.58
CA PRO A 62 12.20 2.54 3.30
C PRO A 62 11.87 1.53 2.19
N ILE A 63 10.80 0.77 2.37
CA ILE A 63 10.17 -0.04 1.32
C ILE A 63 8.78 0.55 1.05
N VAL A 64 8.55 1.02 -0.17
CA VAL A 64 7.26 1.62 -0.52
C VAL A 64 6.35 0.54 -1.10
N GLY A 65 5.15 0.43 -0.56
CA GLY A 65 4.12 -0.48 -1.01
C GLY A 65 2.72 0.09 -0.85
N CYS A 66 1.72 -0.76 -1.09
CA CYS A 66 0.31 -0.46 -0.89
C CYS A 66 -0.44 -1.78 -0.72
N GLU A 67 -1.40 -1.82 0.20
CA GLU A 67 -2.32 -2.94 0.32
C GLU A 67 -3.61 -2.61 -0.45
N PHE A 68 -3.73 -3.12 -1.67
CA PHE A 68 -4.83 -2.82 -2.57
C PHE A 68 -6.08 -3.64 -2.25
N TYR A 69 -7.25 -3.06 -2.54
CA TYR A 69 -8.51 -3.80 -2.58
C TYR A 69 -8.66 -4.48 -3.95
N LEU A 70 -8.46 -5.79 -4.01
CA LEU A 70 -8.64 -6.60 -5.20
C LEU A 70 -10.08 -7.10 -5.30
N VAL A 71 -10.71 -6.90 -6.45
CA VAL A 71 -12.04 -7.40 -6.79
C VAL A 71 -12.03 -8.17 -8.12
N GLN A 72 -13.16 -8.78 -8.44
CA GLN A 72 -13.35 -9.47 -9.72
C GLN A 72 -13.37 -8.49 -10.91
N ASP A 73 -14.16 -7.42 -10.79
CA ASP A 73 -14.28 -6.36 -11.80
C ASP A 73 -14.29 -4.98 -11.11
N ARG A 74 -13.29 -4.16 -11.38
CA ARG A 74 -13.16 -2.83 -10.75
C ARG A 74 -14.23 -1.84 -11.24
N HIS A 75 -14.79 -2.08 -12.44
CA HIS A 75 -15.79 -1.25 -13.09
C HIS A 75 -17.21 -1.53 -12.60
N GLN A 76 -17.45 -2.67 -11.96
CA GLN A 76 -18.76 -2.96 -11.37
C GLN A 76 -19.10 -1.98 -10.25
N LYS A 77 -20.21 -1.24 -10.42
CA LYS A 77 -20.74 -0.28 -9.42
C LYS A 77 -22.12 -0.64 -8.87
N VAL A 78 -22.77 -1.67 -9.41
CA VAL A 78 -24.10 -2.13 -8.97
C VAL A 78 -23.96 -3.52 -8.37
N PHE A 79 -24.49 -3.70 -7.16
CA PHE A 79 -24.36 -4.93 -6.38
C PHE A 79 -25.71 -5.34 -5.81
N THR A 80 -25.96 -6.64 -5.72
CA THR A 80 -27.16 -7.23 -5.12
C THR A 80 -26.78 -8.07 -3.89
N LYS A 81 -27.77 -8.71 -3.24
CA LYS A 81 -27.48 -9.62 -2.13
C LYS A 81 -26.73 -10.87 -2.59
N GLU A 82 -26.99 -11.32 -3.81
CA GLU A 82 -26.39 -12.47 -4.48
C GLU A 82 -25.05 -12.10 -5.13
N GLN A 83 -24.95 -10.88 -5.68
CA GLN A 83 -23.73 -10.37 -6.30
C GLN A 83 -23.13 -9.25 -5.45
N ARG A 84 -22.37 -9.64 -4.42
CA ARG A 84 -21.74 -8.72 -3.46
C ARG A 84 -20.40 -8.19 -3.97
N ASP A 85 -20.01 -7.03 -3.44
CA ASP A 85 -18.68 -6.45 -3.63
C ASP A 85 -17.64 -7.19 -2.76
N ASN A 86 -17.22 -8.37 -3.21
CA ASN A 86 -16.21 -9.18 -2.53
C ASN A 86 -14.82 -8.57 -2.77
N ARG A 87 -14.24 -8.01 -1.71
CA ARG A 87 -12.93 -7.34 -1.71
C ARG A 87 -11.92 -8.19 -0.96
N TYR A 88 -10.76 -8.37 -1.57
CA TYR A 88 -9.62 -9.07 -0.97
C TYR A 88 -8.45 -8.10 -0.84
N HIS A 89 -7.65 -8.24 0.22
CA HIS A 89 -6.45 -7.44 0.36
C HIS A 89 -5.32 -8.03 -0.47
N GLN A 90 -4.64 -7.19 -1.23
CA GLN A 90 -3.49 -7.58 -2.04
C GLN A 90 -2.32 -6.66 -1.72
N LEU A 91 -1.38 -7.19 -0.95
CA LEU A 91 -0.11 -6.53 -0.63
C LEU A 91 0.79 -6.48 -1.88
N LEU A 92 1.27 -5.29 -2.24
CA LEU A 92 2.26 -5.10 -3.30
C LEU A 92 3.38 -4.17 -2.83
N LEU A 93 4.63 -4.51 -3.18
CA LEU A 93 5.83 -3.75 -2.82
C LEU A 93 6.58 -3.33 -4.09
N ALA A 94 7.12 -2.11 -4.09
CA ALA A 94 7.99 -1.63 -5.14
C ALA A 94 9.42 -2.14 -4.90
N LYS A 95 9.91 -2.97 -5.83
CA LYS A 95 11.30 -3.47 -5.83
C LYS A 95 12.30 -2.41 -6.31
N ASP A 96 11.88 -1.59 -7.26
CA ASP A 96 12.68 -0.55 -7.89
C ASP A 96 11.82 0.66 -8.30
N GLN A 97 12.41 1.59 -9.04
CA GLN A 97 11.76 2.81 -9.47
C GLN A 97 10.60 2.57 -10.45
N ASP A 98 10.68 1.56 -11.31
CA ASP A 98 9.58 1.22 -12.22
C ASP A 98 8.44 0.54 -11.45
N GLY A 99 8.78 -0.31 -10.48
CA GLY A 99 7.83 -0.82 -9.50
C GLY A 99 7.08 0.32 -8.78
N TYR A 100 7.77 1.37 -8.32
CA TYR A 100 7.13 2.52 -7.69
C TYR A 100 6.18 3.28 -8.64
N LYS A 101 6.60 3.55 -9.88
CA LYS A 101 5.74 4.17 -10.90
C LYS A 101 4.50 3.32 -11.17
N ASN A 102 4.67 2.00 -11.21
CA ASN A 102 3.57 1.05 -11.41
C ASN A 102 2.59 1.03 -10.24
N LEU A 103 3.07 1.03 -8.99
CA LEU A 103 2.19 1.14 -7.82
C LEU A 103 1.44 2.49 -7.80
N SER A 104 2.13 3.59 -8.12
CA SER A 104 1.53 4.91 -8.21
C SER A 104 0.41 4.94 -9.26
N LYS A 105 0.66 4.38 -10.45
CA LYS A 105 -0.35 4.25 -11.50
C LYS A 105 -1.53 3.38 -11.05
N LEU A 106 -1.28 2.21 -10.46
CA LEU A 106 -2.34 1.33 -9.93
C LEU A 106 -3.18 2.05 -8.88
N CYS A 107 -2.55 2.82 -7.99
CA CYS A 107 -3.23 3.64 -6.99
C CYS A 107 -4.09 4.72 -7.65
N SER A 108 -3.61 5.41 -8.68
CA SER A 108 -4.44 6.38 -9.39
C SER A 108 -5.64 5.72 -10.07
N MET A 109 -5.42 4.60 -10.76
CA MET A 109 -6.49 3.88 -11.47
C MET A 109 -7.53 3.28 -10.52
N SER A 110 -7.13 2.85 -9.31
CA SER A 110 -8.06 2.34 -8.31
C SER A 110 -9.04 3.40 -7.80
N TYR A 111 -8.63 4.68 -7.78
CA TYR A 111 -9.52 5.81 -7.50
C TYR A 111 -10.32 6.26 -8.73
N ILE A 112 -9.72 6.31 -9.92
CA ILE A 112 -10.37 6.83 -11.14
C ILE A 112 -11.43 5.86 -11.67
N GLU A 113 -11.07 4.58 -11.82
CA GLU A 113 -11.94 3.56 -12.40
C GLU A 113 -12.58 2.70 -11.31
N GLY A 114 -11.80 2.38 -10.27
CA GLY A 114 -12.14 1.34 -9.30
C GLY A 114 -12.99 1.79 -8.11
N LEU A 115 -13.12 3.09 -7.87
CA LEU A 115 -13.70 3.62 -6.64
C LEU A 115 -15.18 3.23 -6.50
N TYR A 116 -15.52 2.50 -5.44
CA TYR A 116 -16.90 2.21 -5.08
C TYR A 116 -17.10 2.45 -3.59
N SER A 117 -18.10 3.26 -3.25
CA SER A 117 -18.23 3.85 -1.93
C SER A 117 -16.91 4.55 -1.54
N LYS A 118 -16.21 4.06 -0.50
CA LYS A 118 -14.92 4.58 -0.03
C LYS A 118 -13.72 3.72 -0.43
N TRP A 119 -13.94 2.63 -1.16
CA TRP A 119 -12.89 1.65 -1.46
C TRP A 119 -12.34 1.85 -2.87
N PRO A 120 -11.08 2.28 -3.01
CA PRO A 120 -10.41 2.35 -4.31
C PRO A 120 -9.90 0.94 -4.68
N ARG A 121 -10.50 0.33 -5.70
CA ARG A 121 -10.31 -1.10 -6.01
C ARG A 121 -9.55 -1.33 -7.31
N ILE A 122 -8.82 -2.43 -7.39
CA ILE A 122 -8.21 -2.93 -8.62
C ILE A 122 -8.75 -4.32 -8.93
N ASP A 123 -8.51 -4.82 -10.13
CA ASP A 123 -8.78 -6.21 -10.51
C ASP A 123 -7.51 -6.89 -11.04
N LYS A 124 -7.63 -8.18 -11.37
CA LYS A 124 -6.49 -8.94 -11.91
C LYS A 124 -6.09 -8.50 -13.30
N ASP A 125 -6.99 -7.87 -14.06
CA ASP A 125 -6.72 -7.48 -15.44
C ASP A 125 -5.77 -6.28 -15.49
N ILE A 126 -6.00 -5.26 -14.67
CA ILE A 126 -5.06 -4.15 -14.56
C ILE A 126 -3.69 -4.62 -14.03
N LEU A 127 -3.65 -5.56 -13.07
CA LEU A 127 -2.40 -6.12 -12.56
C LEU A 127 -1.58 -6.87 -13.61
N LYS A 128 -2.24 -7.63 -14.51
CA LYS A 128 -1.57 -8.33 -15.61
C LYS A 128 -1.02 -7.37 -16.67
N ASN A 129 -1.70 -6.25 -16.88
CA ASN A 129 -1.33 -5.24 -17.87
C ASN A 129 -0.30 -4.23 -17.33
N THR A 130 -0.06 -4.21 -16.01
CA THR A 130 1.05 -3.47 -15.42
C THR A 130 2.35 -4.24 -15.62
N PRO A 131 3.40 -3.62 -16.19
CA PRO A 131 4.71 -4.27 -16.33
C PRO A 131 5.22 -4.78 -14.98
N LYS A 132 5.78 -6.00 -14.96
CA LYS A 132 6.44 -6.53 -13.76
C LYS A 132 7.88 -5.99 -13.71
N ALA A 133 8.28 -5.52 -12.54
CA ALA A 133 9.64 -5.07 -12.21
C ALA A 133 10.38 -6.14 -11.37
#